data_AF-A0A942RE45-F1
#
_entry.id   AF-A0A942RE45-F1
#
_cell.length_a   1.000
_cell.length_b   1.000
_cell.length_c   1.000
_cell.angle_alpha   90.00
_cell.angle_beta   90.00
_cell.angle_gamma   90.00
#
_symmetry.space_group_name_H-M   'P 1'
#
loop_
_entity.id
_entity.type
_entity.pdbx_description
1 polymer ?
#
loop_
_entity_poly.entity_id
_entity_poly.type
_entity_poly.pdbx_seq_one_letter_code
_entity_poly.pdbx_strand_id
1 'polypeptide(L)'
;MFREMRRKKQLMSLEDTLAVMDRCTNGVLACLGDDDYPYAVPVSYVYHKNKIYFHSAKAGHKVEAILKNPKVSFAVIDEDTIVGSEYTTYFRSVIAFGKARIVEDYEWFKAFE
;
A
#
# COMPACT_ATOMS: atom_id res chain seq x y z
N MET A 1 2.08 16.03 8.25
CA MET A 1 2.59 16.30 6.90
C MET A 1 3.56 15.18 6.55
N PHE A 2 3.48 14.59 5.35
CA PHE A 2 4.42 13.55 4.93
C PHE A 2 5.74 14.17 4.47
N ARG A 3 6.85 13.46 4.70
CA ARG A 3 8.18 13.95 4.32
C ARG A 3 8.34 13.91 2.80
N GLU A 4 8.95 14.94 2.22
CA GLU A 4 9.29 14.92 0.79
C GLU A 4 10.28 13.81 0.45
N MET A 5 10.14 13.23 -0.75
CA MET A 5 11.07 12.23 -1.25
C MET A 5 12.46 12.84 -1.49
N ARG A 6 13.49 12.22 -0.92
CA ARG A 6 14.89 12.65 -1.09
C ARG A 6 15.35 12.58 -2.55
N ARG A 7 15.05 11.48 -3.25
CA ARG A 7 15.48 11.24 -4.64
C ARG A 7 14.42 11.76 -5.62
N LYS A 8 14.28 13.08 -5.73
CA LYS A 8 13.24 13.73 -6.56
C LYS A 8 13.25 13.30 -8.04
N LYS A 9 14.41 12.91 -8.59
CA LYS A 9 14.53 12.38 -9.96
C LYS A 9 13.87 11.01 -10.17
N GLN A 10 13.59 10.28 -9.08
CA GLN A 10 12.93 8.97 -9.10
C GLN A 10 11.43 9.09 -8.77
N LEU A 11 10.94 10.31 -8.56
CA LEU A 11 9.53 10.55 -8.33
C LEU A 11 8.79 10.34 -9.65
N MET A 12 7.93 9.32 -9.68
CA MET A 12 7.04 9.07 -10.79
C MET A 12 6.00 10.19 -10.92
N SER A 13 5.48 10.36 -12.13
CA SER A 13 4.29 11.21 -12.32
C SER A 13 3.10 10.63 -11.55
N LEU A 14 2.07 11.45 -11.34
CA LEU A 14 0.82 10.95 -10.76
C LEU A 14 0.21 9.86 -11.66
N GLU A 15 0.24 10.05 -12.97
CA GLU A 15 -0.27 9.09 -13.95
C GLU A 15 0.43 7.73 -13.84
N ASP A 16 1.77 7.71 -13.82
CA ASP A 16 2.55 6.48 -13.67
C ASP A 16 2.32 5.80 -12.31
N THR A 17 2.15 6.62 -11.26
CA THR A 17 1.84 6.13 -9.90
C THR A 17 0.49 5.42 -9.89
N LEU A 18 -0.54 6.02 -10.51
CA LEU A 18 -1.87 5.42 -10.61
C LEU A 18 -1.83 4.16 -11.47
N ALA A 19 -1.09 4.17 -12.59
CA ALA A 19 -0.94 3.02 -13.45
C ALA A 19 -0.27 1.83 -12.73
N VAL A 20 0.68 2.06 -11.80
CA VAL A 20 1.23 1.01 -10.93
C VAL A 20 0.15 0.46 -10.02
N MET A 21 -0.58 1.35 -9.34
CA MET A 21 -1.64 0.96 -8.40
C MET A 21 -2.76 0.15 -9.08
N ASP A 22 -3.07 0.44 -10.34
CA ASP A 22 -4.12 -0.26 -11.10
C ASP A 22 -3.68 -1.64 -11.59
N ARG A 23 -2.42 -1.82 -12.02
CA ARG A 23 -1.97 -3.09 -12.62
C ARG A 23 -1.46 -4.12 -11.60
N CYS A 24 -0.97 -3.67 -10.44
CA CYS A 24 -0.51 -4.57 -9.39
C CYS A 24 -1.70 -5.14 -8.61
N THR A 25 -1.58 -6.38 -8.15
CA THR A 25 -2.67 -7.13 -7.49
C THR A 25 -2.46 -7.33 -5.99
N ASN A 26 -1.28 -6.97 -5.48
CA ASN A 26 -0.90 -7.14 -4.08
C ASN A 26 0.06 -6.04 -3.63
N GLY A 27 0.07 -5.81 -2.33
CA GLY A 27 0.98 -4.87 -1.68
C GLY A 27 1.14 -5.19 -0.21
N VAL A 28 2.01 -4.45 0.46
CA VAL A 28 2.34 -4.63 1.88
C VAL A 28 1.72 -3.51 2.68
N LEU A 29 0.76 -3.85 3.52
CA LEU A 29 0.18 -2.94 4.50
C LEU A 29 1.07 -2.90 5.75
N ALA A 30 1.55 -1.72 6.11
CA ALA A 30 2.23 -1.46 7.37
C ALA A 30 1.31 -0.67 8.31
N CYS A 31 1.13 -1.18 9.52
CA CYS A 31 0.35 -0.59 10.61
C CYS A 31 1.16 -0.63 11.92
N LEU A 32 0.71 0.12 12.94
CA LEU A 32 1.34 0.09 14.26
C LEU A 32 0.79 -1.08 15.06
N GLY A 33 1.59 -2.13 15.19
CA GLY A 33 1.24 -3.33 15.95
C GLY A 33 1.40 -3.12 17.46
N ASP A 34 1.49 -4.24 18.16
CA ASP A 34 1.64 -4.25 19.61
C ASP A 34 3.06 -3.83 20.05
N ASP A 35 3.16 -3.27 21.27
CA ASP A 35 4.42 -2.86 21.89
C ASP A 35 5.31 -1.97 20.99
N ASP A 36 4.67 -1.09 20.21
CA ASP A 36 5.30 -0.18 19.23
C ASP A 36 6.06 -0.88 18.09
N TYR A 37 5.88 -2.21 17.93
CA TYR A 37 6.42 -2.92 16.77
C TYR A 37 5.62 -2.59 15.50
N PRO A 38 6.28 -2.16 14.41
CA PRO A 38 5.61 -2.04 13.13
C PRO A 38 5.20 -3.42 12.63
N TYR A 39 3.94 -3.56 12.24
CA TYR A 39 3.42 -4.78 11.66
C TYR A 39 3.18 -4.59 10.16
N ALA A 40 3.93 -5.33 9.35
CA ALA A 40 3.84 -5.33 7.88
C ALA A 40 3.25 -6.66 7.39
N VAL A 41 2.21 -6.59 6.57
CA VAL A 41 1.47 -7.76 6.09
C VAL A 41 1.13 -7.63 4.61
N PRO A 42 1.54 -8.59 3.75
CA PRO A 42 1.10 -8.64 2.36
C PRO A 42 -0.41 -8.91 2.27
N VAL A 43 -1.09 -8.18 1.41
CA VAL A 43 -2.51 -8.35 1.10
C VAL A 43 -2.75 -8.17 -0.40
N SER A 44 -3.70 -8.94 -0.95
CA SER A 44 -4.26 -8.66 -2.26
C SER A 44 -5.16 -7.43 -2.16
N TYR A 45 -5.11 -6.54 -3.15
CA TYR A 45 -5.87 -5.30 -3.12
C TYR A 45 -6.49 -4.95 -4.47
N VAL A 46 -7.42 -4.00 -4.45
CA VAL A 46 -7.94 -3.29 -5.63
C VAL A 46 -7.81 -1.80 -5.37
N TYR A 47 -7.34 -1.06 -6.37
CA TYR A 47 -7.34 0.40 -6.35
C TYR A 47 -8.57 0.92 -7.09
N HIS A 48 -9.35 1.80 -6.46
CA HIS A 48 -10.51 2.43 -7.08
C HIS A 48 -10.75 3.82 -6.50
N LYS A 49 -10.85 4.84 -7.37
CA LYS A 49 -11.13 6.25 -7.01
C LYS A 49 -10.31 6.75 -5.80
N ASN A 50 -8.99 6.63 -5.86
CA ASN A 50 -8.05 7.05 -4.81
C ASN A 50 -8.19 6.32 -3.46
N LYS A 51 -8.74 5.11 -3.49
CA LYS A 51 -8.85 4.23 -2.33
C LYS A 51 -8.26 2.87 -2.65
N ILE A 52 -7.65 2.27 -1.62
CA ILE A 52 -7.15 0.89 -1.66
C ILE A 52 -8.14 0.06 -0.86
N TYR A 53 -8.73 -0.94 -1.51
CA TYR A 53 -9.61 -1.92 -0.90
C TYR A 53 -8.90 -3.25 -0.81
N PHE A 54 -9.03 -3.94 0.31
CA PHE A 54 -8.57 -5.32 0.48
C PHE A 54 -9.51 -6.06 1.42
N HIS A 55 -9.60 -7.39 1.27
CA HIS A 55 -10.40 -8.23 2.13
C HIS A 55 -9.57 -8.79 3.29
N SER A 56 -10.20 -8.98 4.45
CA SER A 56 -9.58 -9.68 5.58
C SER A 56 -10.61 -10.35 6.48
N ALA A 57 -10.12 -11.24 7.34
CA ALA A 57 -10.88 -11.66 8.52
C ALA A 57 -11.33 -10.44 9.36
N LYS A 58 -12.40 -10.62 10.14
CA LYS A 58 -13.00 -9.58 10.99
C LYS A 58 -12.18 -9.27 12.26
N ALA A 59 -11.16 -10.05 12.57
CA ALA A 59 -10.32 -9.92 13.76
C ALA A 59 -8.87 -10.34 13.46
N GLY A 60 -7.97 -10.05 14.40
CA GLY A 60 -6.54 -10.36 14.33
C GLY A 60 -5.66 -9.12 14.24
N HIS A 61 -4.35 -9.33 14.32
CA HIS A 61 -3.34 -8.30 14.58
C HIS A 61 -3.52 -7.02 13.73
N LYS A 62 -3.63 -7.12 12.39
CA LYS A 62 -3.82 -5.92 11.54
C LYS A 62 -5.13 -5.18 11.80
N VAL A 63 -6.21 -5.90 12.11
CA VAL A 63 -7.54 -5.30 12.34
C VAL A 63 -7.51 -4.54 13.65
N GLU A 64 -7.00 -5.16 14.71
CA GLU A 64 -6.83 -4.56 16.03
C GLU A 64 -5.88 -3.35 15.98
N ALA A 65 -4.76 -3.47 15.26
CA ALA A 65 -3.83 -2.37 15.01
C ALA A 65 -4.50 -1.19 14.31
N ILE A 66 -5.27 -1.43 13.24
CA ILE A 66 -5.99 -0.38 12.49
C ILE A 66 -7.06 0.29 13.37
N LEU A 67 -7.80 -0.48 14.17
CA LEU A 67 -8.82 0.04 15.07
C LEU A 67 -8.21 0.93 16.16
N LYS A 68 -7.04 0.55 16.70
CA LYS A 68 -6.31 1.33 17.70
C LYS A 68 -5.65 2.57 17.10
N ASN A 69 -5.04 2.45 15.92
CA ASN A 69 -4.40 3.53 15.20
C ASN A 69 -4.62 3.39 13.69
N PRO A 70 -5.48 4.22 13.08
CA PRO A 70 -5.83 4.06 11.67
C PRO A 70 -4.71 4.48 10.72
N LYS A 71 -3.65 5.15 11.18
CA LYS A 71 -2.56 5.62 10.31
C LYS A 71 -1.75 4.44 9.78
N VAL A 72 -1.71 4.30 8.46
CA VAL A 72 -1.03 3.18 7.79
C VAL A 72 -0.16 3.68 6.63
N SER A 73 0.78 2.83 6.24
CA SER A 73 1.52 2.93 4.98
C SER A 73 1.21 1.69 4.14
N PHE A 74 1.12 1.85 2.83
CA PHE A 74 0.90 0.75 1.89
C PHE A 74 1.95 0.81 0.80
N ALA A 75 2.72 -0.27 0.63
CA ALA A 75 3.78 -0.36 -0.37
C ALA A 75 3.40 -1.35 -1.48
N VAL A 76 3.56 -0.94 -2.72
CA VAL A 76 3.36 -1.78 -3.91
C VAL A 76 4.68 -1.84 -4.66
N ILE A 77 5.15 -3.06 -4.96
CA ILE A 77 6.33 -3.29 -5.79
C ILE A 77 5.82 -3.77 -7.15
N ASP A 78 6.12 -3.00 -8.19
CA ASP A 78 5.73 -3.31 -9.57
C ASP A 78 6.89 -3.90 -10.38
N GLU A 79 8.11 -3.46 -10.09
CA GLU A 79 9.31 -3.99 -10.73
C GLU A 79 10.44 -4.15 -9.71
N ASP A 80 11.16 -5.28 -9.83
CA ASP A 80 12.34 -5.63 -9.04
C ASP A 80 13.28 -6.51 -9.88
N THR A 81 13.75 -5.98 -11.01
CA THR A 81 14.55 -6.71 -11.99
C THR A 81 16.05 -6.54 -11.69
N ILE A 82 16.71 -7.61 -11.23
CA ILE A 82 18.16 -7.60 -10.97
C ILE A 82 18.93 -7.62 -12.30
N VAL A 83 19.78 -6.61 -12.53
CA VAL A 83 20.63 -6.48 -13.72
C VAL A 83 22.10 -6.61 -13.29
N GLY A 84 22.56 -7.86 -13.18
CA GLY A 84 23.88 -8.19 -12.65
C GLY A 84 25.04 -7.59 -13.43
N SER A 85 24.93 -7.48 -14.75
CA SER A 85 25.96 -6.87 -15.62
C SER A 85 26.20 -5.39 -15.33
N GLU A 86 25.21 -4.71 -14.78
CA GLU A 86 25.25 -3.28 -14.43
C GLU A 86 25.40 -3.06 -12.92
N TYR A 87 25.53 -4.13 -12.13
CA TYR A 87 25.56 -4.08 -10.66
C TYR A 87 24.39 -3.28 -10.07
N THR A 88 23.20 -3.43 -10.64
CA THR A 88 22.02 -2.65 -10.25
C THR A 88 20.74 -3.49 -10.30
N THR A 89 19.66 -2.91 -9.80
CA THR A 89 18.30 -3.43 -9.91
C THR A 89 17.42 -2.34 -10.49
N TYR A 90 16.68 -2.65 -11.54
CA TYR A 90 15.62 -1.78 -12.03
C TYR A 90 14.40 -2.00 -11.15
N PHE A 91 13.93 -0.94 -10.51
CA PHE A 91 12.85 -1.01 -9.55
C PHE A 91 11.80 0.05 -9.84
N ARG A 92 10.56 -0.31 -9.55
CA ARG A 92 9.42 0.61 -9.59
C ARG A 92 8.47 0.24 -8.47
N SER A 93 8.15 1.21 -7.62
CA SER A 93 7.29 1.00 -6.47
C SER A 93 6.55 2.25 -6.07
N VAL A 94 5.41 2.06 -5.40
CA VAL A 94 4.57 3.12 -4.84
C VAL A 94 4.48 2.94 -3.34
N ILE A 95 4.57 4.05 -2.61
CA ILE A 95 4.25 4.10 -1.18
C ILE A 95 3.11 5.10 -0.99
N ALA A 96 1.97 4.60 -0.54
CA ALA A 96 0.81 5.39 -0.17
C ALA A 96 0.74 5.50 1.35
N PHE A 97 0.46 6.70 1.85
CA PHE A 97 0.19 6.93 3.27
C PHE A 97 -1.25 7.37 3.44
N GLY A 98 -1.92 6.87 4.47
CA GLY A 98 -3.33 7.18 4.67
C GLY A 98 -3.89 6.70 5.99
N LYS A 99 -5.21 6.64 6.04
CA LYS A 99 -5.97 6.05 7.15
C LYS A 99 -6.74 4.84 6.66
N ALA A 100 -6.53 3.69 7.29
CA ALA A 100 -7.34 2.50 7.08
C ALA A 100 -8.53 2.51 8.04
N ARG A 101 -9.65 1.95 7.60
CA ARG A 101 -10.83 1.67 8.42
C ARG A 101 -11.54 0.44 7.89
N ILE A 102 -12.40 -0.13 8.72
CA ILE A 102 -13.33 -1.16 8.29
C ILE A 102 -14.36 -0.51 7.36
N VAL A 103 -14.65 -1.17 6.25
CA VAL A 103 -15.69 -0.75 5.31
C VAL A 103 -17.04 -1.14 5.88
N GLU A 104 -17.98 -0.20 5.88
CA GLU A 104 -19.34 -0.38 6.40
C GLU A 104 -20.33 -0.59 5.26
N ASP A 105 -21.46 -1.23 5.56
CA ASP A 105 -22.58 -1.47 4.65
C ASP A 105 -22.15 -2.10 3.30
N TYR A 106 -22.57 -1.45 2.20
CA TYR A 106 -22.37 -1.86 0.82
C TYR A 106 -21.26 -1.04 0.14
N GLU A 107 -20.45 -0.24 0.88
CA GLU A 107 -19.37 0.55 0.26
C GLU A 107 -18.34 -0.34 -0.44
N TRP A 108 -18.16 -1.58 0.02
CA TRP A 108 -17.21 -2.52 -0.57
C TRP A 108 -17.53 -2.86 -2.03
N PHE A 109 -18.79 -2.73 -2.48
CA PHE A 109 -19.17 -2.94 -3.88
C PHE A 109 -18.47 -1.96 -4.83
N LYS A 110 -18.08 -0.79 -4.34
CA LYS A 110 -17.30 0.20 -5.12
C LYS A 110 -15.92 -0.30 -5.53
N ALA A 111 -15.40 -1.35 -4.89
CA ALA A 111 -14.16 -1.98 -5.30
C ALA A 111 -14.29 -2.80 -6.59
N PHE A 112 -15.53 -3.06 -7.04
CA PHE A 112 -15.84 -3.84 -8.24
C PHE A 112 -16.42 -3.00 -9.38
N GLU A 113 -16.54 -1.67 -9.17
CA GLU A 113 -16.89 -0.68 -10.19
C GLU A 113 -15.67 -0.26 -11.02
#